data_AF-A0A229SIC1-F1
#
_entry.id   AF-A0A229SIC1-F1
#
_cell.length_a   1.000
_cell.length_b   1.000
_cell.length_c   1.000
_cell.angle_alpha   90.00
_cell.angle_beta   90.00
_cell.angle_gamma   90.00
#
_symmetry.space_group_name_H-M   'P 1'
#
loop_
_entity.id
_entity.type
_entity.pdbx_description
1 polymer ?
#
loop_
_entity_poly.entity_id
_entity_poly.type
_entity_poly.pdbx_seq_one_letter_code
_entity_poly.pdbx_strand_id
1 'polypeptide(L)'
;MASRLGAMGRYVTLFDTWEPVPIRTPTPHLRASEALPGLPSFTADEQFPTALCARTVDLPGNHYTLLTRHAESAAAALNDWLTELFGN
;
A
#
# COMPACT_ATOMS: atom_id res chain seq x y z
N MET A 1 19.66 12.45 15.83
CA MET A 1 19.56 12.05 14.42
C MET A 1 19.95 10.59 14.18
N ALA A 2 21.06 10.09 14.77
CA ALA A 2 21.54 8.70 14.61
C ALA A 2 20.51 7.60 14.96
N SER A 3 19.62 7.83 15.94
CA SER A 3 18.62 6.84 16.35
C SER A 3 17.51 6.60 15.32
N ARG A 4 17.08 7.62 14.57
CA ARG A 4 15.99 7.49 13.58
C ARG A 4 16.44 6.70 12.35
N LEU A 5 17.62 7.04 11.81
CA LEU A 5 18.18 6.32 10.67
C LEU A 5 18.54 4.87 11.04
N GLY A 6 19.11 4.64 12.23
CA GLY A 6 19.37 3.30 12.73
C GLY A 6 18.10 2.47 12.90
N ALA A 7 17.00 3.08 13.38
CA ALA A 7 15.71 2.41 13.46
C ALA A 7 15.16 2.07 12.07
N MET A 8 15.19 2.99 11.10
CA MET A 8 14.74 2.75 9.73
C MET A 8 15.46 1.56 9.10
N GLY A 9 16.81 1.54 9.18
CA GLY A 9 17.60 0.43 8.66
C GLY A 9 17.23 -0.91 9.31
N ARG A 10 17.03 -0.93 10.64
CA ARG A 10 16.62 -2.14 11.35
C ARG A 10 15.24 -2.64 10.93
N TYR A 11 14.26 -1.76 10.74
CA TYR A 11 12.92 -2.18 10.32
C TYR A 11 12.92 -2.73 8.89
N VAL A 12 13.68 -2.16 7.97
CA VAL A 12 13.81 -2.70 6.61
C VAL A 12 14.35 -4.12 6.64
N THR A 13 15.44 -4.36 7.38
CA THR A 13 16.03 -5.72 7.51
C THR A 13 15.10 -6.71 8.19
N LEU A 14 14.22 -6.28 9.09
CA LEU A 14 13.26 -7.17 9.75
C LEU A 14 12.26 -7.80 8.77
N PHE A 15 11.94 -7.11 7.68
CA PHE A 15 10.98 -7.57 6.67
C PHE A 15 11.64 -8.23 5.45
N ASP A 16 12.96 -8.38 5.43
CA ASP A 16 13.71 -8.91 4.27
C ASP A 16 13.31 -10.34 3.89
N THR A 17 12.97 -11.17 4.87
CA THR A 17 12.51 -12.55 4.68
C THR A 17 11.03 -12.74 4.99
N TRP A 18 10.28 -11.65 5.14
CA TRP A 18 8.87 -11.73 5.45
C TRP A 18 8.05 -11.93 4.18
N GLU A 19 7.10 -12.87 4.24
CA GLU A 19 6.14 -13.09 3.17
C GLU A 19 4.71 -12.91 3.69
N PRO A 20 3.82 -12.26 2.91
CA PRO A 20 2.43 -12.10 3.31
C PRO A 20 1.69 -13.44 3.28
N VAL A 21 0.87 -13.69 4.30
CA VAL A 21 -0.02 -14.86 4.37
C VAL A 21 -1.48 -14.40 4.38
N PRO A 22 -2.43 -15.23 3.88
CA PRO A 22 -3.84 -14.90 3.94
C PRO A 22 -4.31 -14.65 5.39
N ILE A 23 -5.12 -13.62 5.58
CA ILE A 23 -5.77 -13.33 6.87
C ILE A 23 -7.29 -13.36 6.72
N ARG A 24 -8.00 -13.56 7.83
CA ARG A 24 -9.48 -13.67 7.83
C ARG A 24 -10.16 -12.32 7.62
N THR A 25 -9.52 -11.22 7.97
CA THR A 25 -10.09 -9.88 7.85
C THR A 25 -10.04 -9.44 6.38
N PRO A 26 -11.18 -9.07 5.77
CA PRO A 26 -11.17 -8.47 4.43
C PRO A 26 -10.27 -7.25 4.40
N THR A 27 -9.35 -7.19 3.43
CA THR A 27 -8.34 -6.13 3.33
C THR A 27 -8.39 -5.45 1.96
N PRO A 28 -8.51 -4.11 1.89
CA PRO A 28 -8.40 -3.38 0.65
C PRO A 28 -6.93 -3.05 0.36
N HIS A 29 -6.54 -3.08 -0.90
CA HIS A 29 -5.25 -2.58 -1.35
C HIS A 29 -5.47 -1.33 -2.21
N LEU A 30 -5.14 -0.17 -1.66
CA LEU A 30 -5.14 1.10 -2.37
C LEU A 30 -3.76 1.28 -3.02
N ARG A 31 -3.68 1.09 -4.34
CA ARG A 31 -2.43 1.02 -5.08
C ARG A 31 -2.22 2.29 -5.90
N ALA A 32 -1.02 2.84 -5.82
CA ALA A 32 -0.59 3.96 -6.67
C ALA A 32 -0.47 3.49 -8.13
N SER A 33 -1.02 4.26 -9.07
CA SER A 33 -1.02 3.90 -10.50
C SER A 33 0.25 4.32 -11.25
N GLU A 34 1.09 5.17 -10.64
CA GLU A 34 2.31 5.69 -11.25
C GLU A 34 3.57 5.19 -10.55
N ALA A 35 4.61 4.87 -11.34
CA ALA A 35 5.93 4.55 -10.82
C ALA A 35 6.63 5.81 -10.28
N LEU A 36 7.65 5.60 -9.43
CA LEU A 36 8.52 6.70 -9.00
C LEU A 36 9.44 7.13 -10.16
N PRO A 37 9.59 8.43 -10.42
CA PRO A 37 10.50 8.91 -11.46
C PRO A 37 11.93 8.39 -11.27
N GLY A 38 12.49 7.80 -12.32
CA GLY A 38 13.86 7.27 -12.30
C GLY A 38 14.00 5.87 -11.68
N LEU A 39 12.90 5.24 -11.26
CA LEU A 39 12.88 3.83 -10.85
C LEU A 39 12.12 3.00 -11.91
N PRO A 40 12.50 1.73 -12.11
CA PRO A 40 11.71 0.82 -12.93
C PRO A 40 10.32 0.64 -12.32
N SER A 41 9.33 0.34 -13.16
CA SER A 41 8.04 -0.15 -12.68
C SER A 41 8.24 -1.48 -11.98
N PHE A 42 7.62 -1.65 -10.82
CA PHE A 42 7.66 -2.91 -10.08
C PHE A 42 7.00 -4.03 -10.89
N THR A 43 7.64 -5.19 -10.93
CA THR A 43 7.04 -6.42 -11.47
C THR A 43 5.88 -6.89 -10.59
N ALA A 44 5.10 -7.85 -11.07
CA ALA A 44 3.96 -8.36 -10.30
C ALA A 44 4.39 -9.07 -9.00
N ASP A 45 5.58 -9.68 -8.98
CA ASP A 45 6.21 -10.34 -7.83
C ASP A 45 6.83 -9.35 -6.83
N GLU A 46 7.18 -8.14 -7.28
CA GLU A 46 7.65 -7.05 -6.40
C GLU A 46 6.50 -6.26 -5.75
N GLN A 47 5.26 -6.46 -6.22
CA GLN A 47 4.07 -5.82 -5.67
C GLN A 47 3.38 -6.70 -4.63
N PHE A 48 2.62 -6.06 -3.73
CA PHE A 48 1.78 -6.82 -2.78
C PHE A 48 0.78 -7.72 -3.54
N PRO A 49 0.69 -9.02 -3.23
CA PRO A 49 -0.13 -9.95 -4.01
C PRO A 49 -1.62 -9.61 -3.95
N THR A 50 -2.21 -9.21 -5.09
CA THR A 50 -3.64 -8.83 -5.15
C THR A 50 -4.58 -9.98 -4.82
N ALA A 51 -4.14 -11.23 -5.00
CA ALA A 51 -4.88 -12.43 -4.61
C ALA A 51 -5.09 -12.56 -3.09
N LEU A 52 -4.31 -11.84 -2.28
CA LEU A 52 -4.46 -11.79 -0.81
C LEU A 52 -5.38 -10.64 -0.35
N CYS A 53 -5.91 -9.84 -1.28
CA CYS A 53 -6.76 -8.70 -1.00
C CYS A 53 -8.21 -8.99 -1.38
N ALA A 54 -9.15 -8.47 -0.60
CA ALA A 54 -10.57 -8.56 -0.94
C ALA A 54 -10.95 -7.61 -2.09
N ARG A 55 -10.20 -6.52 -2.23
CA ARG A 55 -10.35 -5.52 -3.30
C ARG A 55 -9.01 -4.83 -3.52
N THR A 56 -8.69 -4.58 -4.78
CA THR A 56 -7.58 -3.68 -5.17
C THR A 56 -8.17 -2.49 -5.92
N VAL A 57 -7.76 -1.28 -5.56
CA VAL A 57 -8.19 -0.03 -6.21
C VAL A 57 -6.95 0.73 -6.65
N ASP A 58 -6.85 1.01 -7.95
CA ASP A 58 -5.79 1.84 -8.50
C ASP A 58 -6.17 3.32 -8.40
N LEU A 59 -5.27 4.13 -7.84
CA LEU A 59 -5.47 5.55 -7.56
C LEU A 59 -4.35 6.40 -8.18
N PRO A 60 -4.64 7.64 -8.59
CA PRO A 60 -3.66 8.54 -9.20
C PRO A 60 -2.44 8.81 -8.32
N GLY A 61 -1.30 9.06 -8.97
CA GLY A 61 -0.03 9.36 -8.31
C GLY A 61 0.84 8.13 -8.04
N ASN A 62 1.99 8.40 -7.44
CA ASN A 62 2.99 7.40 -7.08
C ASN A 62 2.97 7.10 -5.57
N HIS A 63 3.88 6.25 -5.11
CA HIS A 63 4.00 5.84 -3.70
C HIS A 63 3.97 7.02 -2.70
N TYR A 64 4.54 8.18 -3.06
CA TYR A 64 4.53 9.38 -2.21
C TYR A 64 3.31 10.27 -2.46
N THR A 65 2.97 10.51 -3.73
CA THR A 65 1.90 11.46 -4.05
C THR A 65 0.51 10.92 -3.74
N LEU A 66 0.33 9.60 -3.71
CA LEU A 66 -0.91 8.93 -3.30
C LEU A 66 -1.37 9.40 -1.91
N LEU A 67 -0.47 9.43 -0.92
CA LEU A 67 -0.78 9.79 0.47
C LEU A 67 -0.57 11.28 0.77
N THR A 68 -0.24 12.10 -0.23
CA THR A 68 -0.02 13.53 -0.05
C THR A 68 -0.90 14.35 -0.97
N ARG A 69 -0.58 14.41 -2.27
CA ARG A 69 -1.35 15.18 -3.26
C ARG A 69 -2.71 14.57 -3.59
N HIS A 70 -2.86 13.24 -3.45
CA HIS A 70 -4.09 12.51 -3.71
C HIS A 70 -4.71 11.91 -2.44
N ALA A 71 -4.36 12.45 -1.26
CA ALA A 71 -4.83 11.94 0.02
C ALA A 71 -6.36 11.92 0.13
N GLU A 72 -7.05 12.91 -0.43
CA GLU A 72 -8.52 12.96 -0.47
C GLU A 72 -9.11 11.80 -1.30
N SER A 73 -8.52 11.49 -2.46
CA SER A 73 -8.95 10.35 -3.28
C SER A 73 -8.72 9.01 -2.59
N ALA A 74 -7.59 8.86 -1.88
CA ALA A 74 -7.32 7.67 -1.07
C ALA A 74 -8.29 7.53 0.10
N ALA A 75 -8.61 8.63 0.79
CA ALA A 75 -9.57 8.65 1.89
C ALA A 75 -10.99 8.31 1.40
N ALA A 76 -11.42 8.85 0.26
CA ALA A 76 -12.71 8.53 -0.35
C ALA A 76 -12.82 7.04 -0.69
N ALA A 77 -11.82 6.47 -1.36
CA ALA A 77 -11.80 5.05 -1.70
C ALA A 77 -11.85 4.14 -0.46
N LEU A 78 -11.14 4.52 0.61
CA LEU A 78 -11.22 3.81 1.89
C LEU A 78 -12.61 3.93 2.52
N ASN A 79 -13.19 5.13 2.54
CA ASN A 79 -14.52 5.38 3.10
C ASN A 79 -15.59 4.58 2.35
N ASP A 80 -15.54 4.54 1.03
CA ASP A 80 -16.47 3.78 0.20
C ASP A 80 -16.40 2.29 0.56
N TRP A 81 -15.18 1.74 0.65
CA TRP A 81 -14.99 0.34 1.06
C TRP A 81 -15.51 0.05 2.48
N LEU A 82 -15.26 0.94 3.45
CA LEU A 82 -15.77 0.80 4.81
C LEU A 82 -17.30 0.90 4.86
N THR A 83 -17.88 1.80 4.07
CA THR A 83 -19.34 1.96 3.97
C THR A 83 -19.98 0.72 3.37
N GLU A 84 -19.38 0.11 2.36
CA GLU A 84 -19.87 -1.16 1.82
C GLU A 84 -19.72 -2.32 2.80
N LEU A 85 -18.66 -2.33 3.61
CA LEU A 85 -18.38 -3.42 4.55
C LEU A 85 -19.26 -3.37 5.81
N PHE A 86 -19.61 -2.17 6.26
CA PHE A 86 -20.29 -1.96 7.55
C PHE A 86 -21.63 -1.22 7.45
N GLY A 87 -21.91 -0.57 6.31
CA GLY A 87 -23.15 0.17 6.07
C GLY A 87 -24.30 -0.76 5.74
N ASN A 88 -24.87 -1.36 6.79
CA ASN A 88 -26.25 -1.82 6.83
C ASN A 88 -27.05 -0.87 7.73
#